data_AF-A0A1B1UK37-F1
#
_entry.id   AF-A0A1B1UK37-F1
#
_cell.length_a   1.000
_cell.length_b   1.000
_cell.length_c   1.000
_cell.angle_alpha   90.00
_cell.angle_beta   90.00
_cell.angle_gamma   90.00
#
_symmetry.space_group_name_H-M   'P 1'
#
loop_
_entity.id
_entity.type
_entity.pdbx_description
1 polymer ?
#
loop_
_entity_poly.entity_id
_entity_poly.type
_entity_poly.pdbx_seq_one_letter_code
_entity_poly.pdbx_strand_id
1 'polypeptide(L)' 'MTFLAALHHDRIEAPWFLEAPTDGESFRLYVEKVLLPTLRPGDILIMDNLGSHRGKIVRQLTRLVNFT' A
#
# COMPACT_ATOMS: atom_id res chain seq x y z
N MET A 1 -0.59 -17.62 5.02
CA MET A 1 0.55 -17.02 4.30
C MET A 1 0.00 -16.01 3.32
N THR A 2 0.44 -14.77 3.40
CA THR A 2 -0.04 -13.66 2.57
C THR A 2 1.16 -12.94 1.97
N PHE A 3 1.08 -12.64 0.68
CA PHE A 3 2.06 -11.83 -0.03
C PHE A 3 1.39 -10.54 -0.51
N LEU A 4 2.01 -9.42 -0.19
CA LEU A 4 1.58 -8.08 -0.58
C LEU A 4 2.65 -7.47 -1.48
N ALA A 5 2.24 -6.83 -2.57
CA ALA A 5 3.13 -6.07 -3.43
C ALA A 5 2.33 -5.01 -4.20
N ALA A 6 3.03 -3.96 -4.63
CA ALA A 6 2.53 -3.05 -5.66
C ALA A 6 2.85 -3.63 -7.05
N LEU A 7 1.92 -3.45 -7.97
CA LEU A 7 2.10 -3.83 -9.36
C LEU A 7 2.07 -2.59 -10.25
N HIS A 8 3.15 -2.38 -10.99
CA HIS A 8 3.22 -1.42 -12.08
C HIS A 8 3.08 -2.18 -13.41
N HIS A 9 2.83 -1.44 -14.50
CA HIS A 9 2.74 -2.03 -15.83
C HIS A 9 4.04 -2.72 -16.29
N ASP A 10 5.18 -2.37 -15.70
CA ASP A 10 6.53 -2.79 -16.09
C ASP A 10 7.28 -3.57 -14.99
N ARG A 11 6.80 -3.57 -13.74
CA ARG A 11 7.50 -4.21 -12.60
C ARG A 11 6.59 -4.54 -11.43
N ILE A 12 7.08 -5.41 -10.54
CA ILE A 12 6.58 -5.60 -9.18
C ILE A 12 7.43 -4.75 -8.23
N GLU A 13 6.79 -4.09 -7.26
CA GLU A 13 7.45 -3.22 -6.28
C GLU A 13 6.87 -3.42 -4.87
N ALA A 14 7.55 -2.91 -3.84
CA ALA A 14 7.14 -3.00 -2.44
C ALA A 14 6.75 -4.43 -1.97
N PRO A 15 7.53 -5.50 -2.25
CA PRO A 15 7.15 -6.84 -1.82
C PRO A 15 7.20 -6.98 -0.29
N TRP A 16 6.19 -7.62 0.29
CA TRP A 16 6.16 -7.98 1.69
C TRP A 16 5.46 -9.31 1.92
N PHE A 17 6.02 -10.09 2.84
CA PHE A 17 5.54 -11.43 3.14
C PHE A 17 5.11 -11.52 4.61
N LEU A 18 3.93 -12.08 4.83
CA LEU A 18 3.32 -12.23 6.14
C LEU A 18 2.92 -13.69 6.36
N GLU A 19 3.37 -14.28 7.46
CA GLU A 19 2.99 -15.65 7.88
C GLU A 19 1.60 -15.70 8.54
N ALA A 20 0.70 -14.81 8.14
CA ALA A 20 -0.67 -14.68 8.66
C ALA A 20 -1.58 -14.07 7.58
N PRO A 21 -2.92 -14.14 7.73
CA PRO A 21 -3.84 -13.31 6.95
C PRO A 21 -3.54 -11.82 7.14
N THR A 22 -3.81 -11.01 6.12
CA THR A 22 -3.77 -9.55 6.28
C THR A 22 -5.06 -9.02 6.91
N ASP A 23 -4.93 -7.91 7.61
CA ASP A 23 -6.00 -7.15 8.26
C ASP A 23 -5.72 -5.64 8.16
N GLY A 24 -6.52 -4.81 8.82
CA GLY A 24 -6.33 -3.35 8.75
C GLY A 24 -5.01 -2.85 9.36
N GLU A 25 -4.48 -3.53 10.38
CA GLU A 25 -3.26 -3.09 11.07
C GLU A 25 -2.00 -3.49 10.29
N SER A 26 -1.93 -4.76 9.87
CA SER A 26 -0.85 -5.25 9.00
C SER A 26 -0.85 -4.49 7.67
N PHE A 27 -2.01 -4.23 7.07
CA PHE A 27 -2.10 -3.44 5.84
C PHE A 27 -1.66 -1.98 6.04
N ARG A 28 -2.01 -1.35 7.17
CA ARG A 28 -1.48 -0.03 7.51
C ARG A 28 0.05 -0.05 7.57
N LEU A 29 0.63 -1.04 8.25
CA LEU A 29 2.08 -1.13 8.41
C LEU A 29 2.76 -1.31 7.05
N TYR A 30 2.19 -2.16 6.19
CA TYR A 30 2.62 -2.31 4.80
C TYR A 30 2.63 -0.97 4.06
N VAL A 31 1.52 -0.22 4.11
CA VAL A 31 1.40 1.08 3.44
C VAL A 31 2.47 2.04 3.95
N GLU A 32 2.60 2.19 5.27
CA GLU A 32 3.48 3.18 5.88
C GLU A 32 4.97 2.85 5.69
N LYS A 33 5.36 1.58 5.85
CA LYS A 33 6.77 1.18 5.93
C LYS A 33 7.33 0.61 4.63
N VAL A 34 6.49 0.07 3.76
CA VAL A 34 6.93 -0.66 2.57
C VAL A 34 6.47 0.03 1.29
N LEU A 35 5.19 0.39 1.17
CA LEU A 35 4.64 0.96 -0.06
C LEU A 35 4.99 2.44 -0.23
N LEU A 36 4.69 3.29 0.75
CA LEU A 36 4.90 4.75 0.59
C LEU A 36 6.32 5.15 0.19
N PRO A 37 7.40 4.54 0.73
CA PRO A 37 8.76 4.89 0.33
C PRO A 37 9.08 4.62 -1.15
N THR A 38 8.28 3.80 -1.84
CA THR A 38 8.49 3.47 -3.25
C THR A 38 7.71 4.37 -4.21
N LEU A 39 6.71 5.09 -3.70
CA LEU A 39 5.84 5.93 -4.53
C LEU A 39 6.52 7.24 -4.92
N ARG A 40 6.23 7.71 -6.13
CA ARG A 40 6.76 8.94 -6.71
C ARG A 40 5.64 9.95 -6.96
N PRO A 41 5.94 11.25 -6.97
CA PRO A 41 4.95 12.25 -7.36
C PRO A 41 4.25 11.92 -8.68
N GLY A 42 2.92 11.91 -8.66
CA GLY A 42 2.08 11.57 -9.81
C GLY A 42 1.73 10.09 -9.98
N ASP A 43 2.25 9.19 -9.13
CA ASP A 43 1.80 7.80 -9.11
C ASP A 43 0.32 7.71 -8.70
N ILE A 44 -0.44 6.88 -9.43
CA ILE A 44 -1.85 6.63 -9.14
C ILE A 44 -1.96 5.30 -8.41
N LEU A 45 -2.38 5.35 -7.14
CA LEU A 45 -2.66 4.16 -6.38
C LEU A 45 -4.08 3.65 -6.65
N ILE A 46 -4.17 2.41 -7.12
CA ILE A 46 -5.42 1.68 -7.32
C ILE A 46 -5.44 0.51 -6.34
N MET A 47 -6.50 0.40 -5.56
CA MET A 47 -6.71 -0.68 -4.60
C MET A 47 -8.15 -1.17 -4.71
N ASP A 48 -8.38 -2.43 -4.35
CA ASP A 48 -9.74 -2.94 -4.20
C ASP A 48 -10.46 -2.29 -2.99
N ASN A 49 -11.76 -2.53 -2.88
CA ASN A 49 -12.62 -1.89 -1.89
C ASN A 49 -12.77 -2.69 -0.58
N LEU A 50 -11.70 -3.36 -0.14
CA LEU A 50 -11.70 -4.18 1.07
C LEU A 50 -11.68 -3.33 2.35
N GLY A 51 -12.24 -3.87 3.45
CA GLY A 51 -12.30 -3.18 4.74
C GLY A 51 -10.93 -2.78 5.31
N SER A 52 -9.91 -3.61 5.12
CA SER A 52 -8.52 -3.34 5.51
C SER A 52 -7.94 -2.09 4.84
N HIS A 53 -8.42 -1.73 3.64
CA HIS A 53 -7.94 -0.58 2.87
C HIS A 53 -8.62 0.74 3.27
N ARG A 54 -9.68 0.68 4.10
CA ARG A 54 -10.53 1.85 4.41
C ARG A 54 -10.11 2.64 5.65
N GLY A 55 -8.99 2.29 6.30
CA GLY A 55 -8.47 3.03 7.45
C GLY A 55 -8.21 4.50 7.12
N LYS A 56 -8.59 5.43 8.02
CA LYS A 56 -8.37 6.89 7.83
C LYS A 56 -6.91 7.22 7.50
N ILE A 57 -5.98 6.51 8.15
CA ILE A 57 -4.54 6.69 7.97
C ILE A 57 -4.08 6.26 6.58
N VAL A 58 -4.60 5.14 6.04
CA VAL A 58 -4.29 4.67 4.69
C VAL A 58 -4.69 5.73 3.67
N ARG A 59 -5.88 6.30 3.81
CA ARG A 59 -6.35 7.39 2.93
C ARG A 59 -5.55 8.68 3.03
N GLN A 60 -5.03 9.01 4.21
CA GLN A 60 -4.19 10.19 4.41
C GLN A 60 -2.82 9.99 3.75
N LEU A 61 -2.21 8.83 3.99
CA LEU A 61 -0.89 8.48 3.46
C LEU A 61 -0.87 8.47 1.93
N THR A 62 -1.93 7.98 1.28
CA THR A 62 -2.04 7.97 -0.18
C THR A 62 -2.21 9.35 -0.82
N ARG A 63 -2.67 10.37 -0.06
CA ARG A 63 -2.81 11.75 -0.58
C ARG A 63 -1.48 12.50 -0.65
N LEU A 64 -0.45 12.05 0.05
CA LEU A 64 0.85 12.72 0.11
C LEU A 64 1.67 12.57 -1.18
N VAL A 65 1.29 11.64 -2.06
CA VAL A 65 1.98 11.35 -3.33
C VAL A 65 1.61 12.35 -4.44
N ASN A 66 0.60 13.21 -4.24
CA ASN A 66 0.11 14.14 -5.26
C ASN A 66 0.61 15.60 -5.12
N PHE A 67 1.50 15.92 -4.17
CA PHE A 67 1.91 17.31 -3.91
C PHE A 67 3.37 17.48 -3.49
N THR A 68 4.31 17.17 -4.38
CA THR A 68 5.65 17.80 -4.43
C THR A 68 6.14 17.83 -5.86
#